data_AF-A0A2D6TID3-F1
#
_entry.id   AF-A0A2D6TID3-F1
#
_cell.length_a   1.000
_cell.length_b   1.000
_cell.length_c   1.000
_cell.angle_alpha   90.00
_cell.angle_beta   90.00
_cell.angle_gamma   90.00
#
_symmetry.space_group_name_H-M   'P 1'
#
loop_
_entity.id
_entity.type
_entity.pdbx_description
1 polymer ?
#
loop_
_entity_poly.entity_id
_entity_poly.type
_entity_poly.pdbx_seq_one_letter_code
_entity_poly.pdbx_strand_id
1 'polypeptide(L)' 'MEYTKYEQARIIGSRALQISQGAPFMIKLSEKELKKIGYNPVEIAKMEFEQDLIPITIKKQEPQKETEK' A
#
# COMPACT_ATOMS: atom_id res chain seq x y z
N MET A 1 -4.70 9.23 9.13
CA MET A 1 -5.93 8.40 9.06
C MET A 1 -5.61 7.09 9.77
N GLU A 2 -6.41 6.65 10.72
CA GLU A 2 -6.16 5.37 11.39
C GLU A 2 -6.70 4.23 10.53
N TYR A 3 -5.79 3.36 10.06
CA TYR A 3 -6.12 2.12 9.37
C TYR A 3 -6.20 0.97 10.38
N THR A 4 -7.17 0.06 10.20
CA THR A 4 -7.14 -1.20 10.95
C THR A 4 -5.96 -2.06 10.50
N LYS A 5 -5.52 -3.00 11.36
CA LYS A 5 -4.44 -3.95 11.01
C LYS A 5 -4.69 -4.71 9.69
N TYR A 6 -5.96 -4.97 9.36
CA TYR A 6 -6.36 -5.64 8.12
C TYR A 6 -6.24 -4.73 6.91
N GLU A 7 -6.69 -3.50 7.05
CA GLU A 7 -6.60 -2.46 6.02
C GLU A 7 -5.15 -2.13 5.68
N GLN A 8 -4.31 -1.95 6.71
CA GLN A 8 -2.88 -1.74 6.55
C GLN A 8 -2.21 -2.90 5.80
N ALA A 9 -2.47 -4.15 6.21
CA ALA A 9 -1.94 -5.32 5.52
C ALA A 9 -2.42 -5.40 4.06
N ARG A 10 -3.67 -5.04 3.79
CA ARG A 10 -4.24 -5.06 2.43
C ARG A 10 -3.62 -3.98 1.53
N ILE A 11 -3.39 -2.78 2.06
CA ILE A 11 -2.71 -1.69 1.33
C ILE A 11 -1.30 -2.14 0.95
N ILE A 12 -0.51 -2.60 1.92
CA ILE A 12 0.88 -3.01 1.71
C ILE A 12 0.94 -4.16 0.70
N GLY A 13 0.08 -5.17 0.83
CA GLY A 13 0.03 -6.30 -0.10
C GLY A 13 -0.34 -5.90 -1.54
N SER A 14 -1.37 -5.05 -1.70
CA SER A 14 -1.78 -4.54 -3.01
C SER A 14 -0.67 -3.70 -3.65
N ARG A 15 0.01 -2.86 -2.86
CA ARG A 15 1.10 -2.03 -3.36
C ARG A 15 2.35 -2.83 -3.72
N ALA A 16 2.69 -3.84 -2.93
CA ALA A 16 3.78 -4.77 -3.24
C ALA A 16 3.54 -5.48 -4.58
N LEU A 17 2.29 -5.86 -4.88
CA LEU A 17 1.93 -6.44 -6.17
C LEU A 17 2.16 -5.44 -7.32
N GLN A 18 1.75 -4.18 -7.16
CA GLN A 18 1.98 -3.14 -8.18
C GLN A 18 3.47 -2.95 -8.47
N ILE A 19 4.31 -2.90 -7.43
CA ILE A 19 5.77 -2.77 -7.57
C ILE A 19 6.34 -4.01 -8.29
N SER A 20 5.85 -5.20 -7.95
CA SER A 20 6.26 -6.45 -8.61
C SER A 20 5.92 -6.46 -10.11
N GLN A 21 4.86 -5.75 -10.51
CA GLN A 21 4.45 -5.58 -11.90
C GLN A 21 5.20 -4.44 -12.62
N GLY A 22 6.17 -3.79 -11.96
CA GLY A 22 6.96 -2.71 -12.54
C GLY A 22 6.31 -1.32 -12.43
N ALA A 23 5.32 -1.15 -11.56
CA ALA A 23 4.76 0.17 -11.30
C ALA A 23 5.80 1.10 -10.65
N PRO A 24 5.81 2.40 -11.02
CA PRO A 24 6.71 3.37 -10.40
C PRO A 24 6.36 3.58 -8.92
N PHE A 25 7.39 3.61 -8.08
CA PHE A 25 7.29 4.02 -6.69
C PHE A 25 7.41 5.54 -6.57
N MET A 26 6.67 6.16 -5.65
CA MET A 26 6.68 7.61 -5.41
C MET A 26 7.70 8.03 -4.35
N ILE A 27 8.31 7.08 -3.65
CA ILE A 27 9.32 7.40 -2.65
C ILE A 27 10.65 7.80 -3.28
N LYS A 28 11.27 8.83 -2.71
CA LYS A 28 12.66 9.20 -2.98
C LYS A 28 13.60 8.23 -2.26
N LEU A 29 13.56 6.94 -2.61
CA LEU A 29 14.60 6.01 -2.19
C LEU A 29 15.89 6.38 -2.91
N SER A 30 16.96 6.57 -2.17
CA SER A 30 18.28 6.62 -2.79
C SER A 30 18.57 5.25 -3.42
N GLU A 31 19.20 5.18 -4.61
CA GLU A 31 19.56 3.90 -5.27
C GLU A 31 20.33 2.93 -4.35
N LYS A 32 21.02 3.49 -3.34
CA LYS A 32 21.71 2.74 -2.28
C LYS A 32 20.76 1.94 -1.39
N GLU A 33 19.58 2.47 -1.07
CA GLU A 33 18.58 1.79 -0.25
C GLU A 33 17.91 0.69 -1.06
N LEU A 34 17.48 0.97 -2.30
CA LEU A 34 16.95 -0.03 -3.24
C LEU A 34 17.89 -1.23 -3.44
N LYS A 35 19.19 -0.98 -3.60
CA LYS A 35 20.20 -2.06 -3.68
C LYS A 35 20.38 -2.81 -2.37
N LYS A 36 20.16 -2.18 -1.21
CA LYS A 36 20.34 -2.79 0.11
C LYS A 36 19.21 -3.75 0.48
N ILE A 37 17.99 -3.46 0.05
CA ILE A 37 16.81 -4.33 0.24
C ILE A 37 16.59 -5.33 -0.91
N GLY A 38 17.51 -5.40 -1.88
CA GLY A 38 17.44 -6.38 -2.97
C GLY A 38 16.18 -6.24 -3.83
N TYR A 39 15.63 -5.02 -3.94
CA TYR A 39 14.39 -4.73 -4.67
C TYR A 39 13.16 -5.53 -4.18
N ASN A 40 13.12 -5.93 -2.91
CA ASN A 40 11.95 -6.65 -2.39
C ASN A 40 10.69 -5.76 -2.43
N PRO A 41 9.65 -6.13 -3.19
CA PRO A 41 8.46 -5.30 -3.36
C PRO A 41 7.70 -5.02 -2.06
N VAL A 42 7.75 -5.94 -1.10
CA VAL A 42 7.05 -5.81 0.19
C VAL A 42 7.71 -4.74 1.07
N GLU A 43 9.04 -4.72 1.10
CA GLU A 43 9.78 -3.75 1.90
C GLU A 43 9.65 -2.34 1.31
N ILE A 44 9.67 -2.23 -0.03
CA ILE A 44 9.41 -0.96 -0.72
C ILE A 44 7.99 -0.46 -0.40
N ALA A 45 6.98 -1.33 -0.45
CA ALA A 45 5.60 -0.96 -0.12
C ALA A 45 5.43 -0.52 1.35
N LYS A 46 6.16 -1.14 2.30
CA LYS A 46 6.15 -0.69 3.70
C LYS A 46 6.73 0.71 3.85
N MET A 47 7.86 0.98 3.22
CA MET A 47 8.48 2.31 3.25
C MET A 47 7.58 3.38 2.60
N GLU A 48 6.90 3.06 1.50
CA GLU A 48 5.90 3.98 0.91
C GLU A 48 4.71 4.22 1.85
N PHE A 49 4.28 3.19 2.60
CA PHE A 49 3.21 3.31 3.58
C PHE A 49 3.60 4.21 4.75
N GLU A 50 4.83 4.07 5.27
CA GLU A 50 5.35 4.91 6.36
C GLU A 50 5.49 6.40 5.97
N GLN A 51 5.68 6.68 4.69
CA GLN A 51 5.71 8.05 4.16
C GLN A 51 4.34 8.57 3.71
N ASP A 52 3.25 7.80 3.90
CA ASP A 52 1.89 8.14 3.44
C ASP A 52 1.80 8.46 1.93
N LEU A 53 2.71 7.89 1.12
CA LEU A 53 2.80 8.15 -0.33
C LEU A 53 2.08 7.11 -1.18
N ILE A 54 1.39 6.15 -0.58
CA ILE A 54 0.69 5.11 -1.33
C ILE A 54 -0.56 5.70 -2.01
N PRO A 55 -0.67 5.61 -3.35
CA PRO A 55 -1.82 6.13 -4.10
C PRO A 55 -3.00 5.15 -4.05
N ILE A 56 -3.37 4.66 -2.85
CA ILE A 56 -4.48 3.73 -2.64
C ILE A 56 -5.40 4.31 -1.57
N THR A 57 -6.67 4.47 -1.91
CA THR A 57 -7.70 4.89 -0.97
C THR A 57 -8.57 3.70 -0.60
N ILE A 58 -8.86 3.54 0.69
CA ILE A 58 -9.78 2.50 1.16
C ILE A 58 -11.21 3.03 1.08
N LYS A 59 -12.06 2.31 0.36
CA LYS A 59 -13.51 2.53 0.38
C LYS A 59 -14.15 1.56 1.37
N LYS A 60 -14.50 2.05 2.56
CA LYS A 60 -15.26 1.28 3.54
C LYS A 60 -16.68 1.10 3.02
N GLN A 61 -17.14 -0.15 2.89
CA GLN A 61 -18.54 -0.42 2.62
C GLN A 61 -19.29 -0.33 3.94
N GLU A 62 -20.13 0.69 4.08
CA GLU A 62 -21.11 0.72 5.16
C GLU A 62 -22.13 -0.41 4.93
N PRO A 63 -22.62 -1.08 5.99
CA PRO A 63 -23.66 -2.08 5.84
C PRO A 63 -24.85 -1.44 5.12
N GLN A 64 -25.19 -1.99 3.95
CA GLN A 64 -26.41 -1.60 3.27
C GLN A 64 -27.55 -1.93 4.23
N LYS A 65 -28.26 -0.90 4.71
CA LYS A 65 -29.58 -1.11 5.26
C LYS A 65 -30.42 -1.59 4.09
N GLU A 66 -30.68 -2.90 4.03
CA GLU A 66 -31.72 -3.45 3.16
C GLU A 66 -32.97 -2.60 3.43
N THR A 67 -33.31 -1.76 2.46
CA THR A 67 -34.51 -0.97 2.53
C THR A 67 -35.61 -1.95 2.17
N GLU A 68 -36.25 -2.54 3.19
CA GLU A 68 -37.50 -3.26 3.01
C GLU A 68 -38.45 -2.37 2.20
N LYS A 69 -38.86 -2.87 1.02
CA LYS A 69 -39.90 -2.31 0.19
C LYS A 69 -40.80 -3.43 -0.27
#